data_AF-A0A7S3TUV3-F1
#
_entry.id   AF-A0A7S3TUV3-F1
#
_cell.length_a   1.000
_cell.length_b   1.000
_cell.length_c   1.000
_cell.angle_alpha   90.00
_cell.angle_beta   90.00
_cell.angle_gamma   90.00
#
_symmetry.space_group_name_H-M   'P 1'
#
loop_
_entity.id
_entity.type
_entity.pdbx_description
1 polymer ?
#
loop_
_entity_poly.entity_id
_entity_poly.type
_entity_poly.pdbx_seq_one_letter_code
_entity_poly.pdbx_strand_id
1 'polypeptide(L)'
;MAKLEPCEEHIDQLTQAAQALMRLRCHNRGRERRKLRHFLVDWALLQELADGLDAQLQQAGYLELGVQPFGAWVLVQTLQVMSRFLMLGFELELYATCELQMIYWYLQGISDLRLQVHQVTQRATEVQAAAVAAAAAAKRAEKAGTNKKKKGGDKEKLKPSAVLSRGVRLEVFAAAATRDMCTGLMMLIQILKRLDFTPPTDLQFTPLHRRFEQRFAVFSLLVRPPAFTLDQYVARCNTDMGALPLTKLVDAAISTFKSAKGAIDRALHIPDLLATQSDKVDMLALARVAVANGVLLASTLQQPPPPGTRRATFDFKTHPCFPVVKLTESPVGS
;
A
#
# COMPACT_ATOMS: atom_id res chain seq x y z
N MET A 1 -8.35 -35.38 19.78
CA MET A 1 -8.76 -34.08 20.36
C MET A 1 -7.56 -33.24 20.79
N ALA A 2 -6.50 -33.80 21.42
CA ALA A 2 -5.30 -33.05 21.83
C ALA A 2 -4.40 -32.42 20.73
N LYS A 3 -4.74 -32.52 19.43
CA LYS A 3 -3.93 -31.95 18.32
C LYS A 3 -4.36 -30.54 17.88
N LEU A 4 -5.44 -29.98 18.44
CA LEU A 4 -6.04 -28.72 17.99
C LEU A 4 -6.12 -27.62 19.07
N GLU A 5 -5.91 -27.92 20.36
CA GLU A 5 -5.94 -26.91 21.43
C GLU A 5 -4.98 -25.73 21.20
N PRO A 6 -3.73 -25.92 20.74
CA PRO A 6 -2.84 -24.78 20.42
C PRO A 6 -3.35 -23.90 19.28
N CYS A 7 -4.17 -24.46 18.37
CA CYS A 7 -4.74 -23.69 17.27
C CYS A 7 -5.88 -22.78 17.75
N GLU A 8 -6.67 -23.20 18.74
CA GLU A 8 -7.77 -22.39 19.27
C GLU A 8 -7.25 -21.13 19.98
N GLU A 9 -6.21 -21.27 20.82
CA GLU A 9 -5.59 -20.12 21.50
C GLU A 9 -5.00 -19.13 20.50
N HIS A 10 -4.30 -19.60 19.46
CA HIS A 10 -3.76 -18.72 18.41
C HIS A 10 -4.86 -17.98 17.64
N ILE A 11 -5.98 -18.64 17.35
CA ILE A 11 -7.13 -18.03 16.69
C ILE A 11 -7.77 -16.95 17.57
N ASP A 12 -7.89 -17.20 18.88
CA ASP A 12 -8.41 -16.23 19.83
C ASP A 12 -7.53 -14.98 19.89
N GLN A 13 -6.20 -15.16 19.93
CA GLN A 13 -5.25 -14.04 19.92
C GLN A 13 -5.35 -13.20 18.63
N LEU A 14 -5.45 -13.84 17.46
CA LEU A 14 -5.66 -13.15 16.18
C LEU A 14 -7.01 -12.40 16.16
N THR A 15 -8.06 -12.99 16.73
CA THR A 15 -9.38 -12.38 16.82
C THR A 15 -9.36 -11.14 17.72
N GLN A 16 -8.70 -11.22 18.88
CA GLN A 16 -8.51 -10.07 19.77
C GLN A 16 -7.72 -8.96 19.09
N ALA A 17 -6.68 -9.29 18.33
CA ALA A 17 -5.91 -8.33 17.55
C ALA A 17 -6.78 -7.62 16.50
N ALA A 18 -7.61 -8.37 15.77
CA ALA A 18 -8.56 -7.80 14.81
C ALA A 18 -9.56 -6.84 15.49
N GLN A 19 -10.10 -7.20 16.66
CA GLN A 19 -10.98 -6.32 17.43
C GLN A 19 -10.24 -5.05 17.90
N ALA A 20 -8.99 -5.17 18.33
CA ALA A 20 -8.17 -4.03 18.72
C ALA A 20 -7.96 -3.07 17.54
N LEU A 21 -7.73 -3.60 16.33
CA LEU A 21 -7.63 -2.81 15.11
C LEU A 21 -8.96 -2.08 14.81
N MET A 22 -10.11 -2.74 14.94
CA MET A 22 -11.41 -2.08 14.76
C MET A 22 -11.60 -0.93 15.76
N ARG A 23 -11.32 -1.17 17.05
CA ARG A 23 -11.39 -0.13 18.10
C ARG A 23 -10.44 1.04 17.83
N LEU A 24 -9.27 0.77 17.26
CA LEU A 24 -8.28 1.79 16.91
C LEU A 24 -8.82 2.79 15.87
N ARG A 25 -9.63 2.31 14.92
CA ARG A 25 -10.26 3.14 13.88
C ARG A 25 -11.38 4.05 14.40
N CYS A 26 -11.86 3.80 15.61
CA CYS A 26 -12.89 4.63 16.25
C CYS A 26 -12.31 5.84 16.98
N HIS A 27 -10.99 5.98 17.04
CA HIS A 27 -10.33 7.09 17.73
C HIS A 27 -10.22 8.30 16.80
N ASN A 28 -10.18 9.52 17.37
CA ASN A 28 -9.83 10.69 16.58
C ASN A 28 -8.42 10.56 15.97
N ARG A 29 -8.17 11.24 14.84
CA ARG A 29 -6.94 11.14 14.03
C ARG A 29 -5.64 11.22 14.85
N GLY A 30 -5.54 12.19 15.76
CA GLY A 30 -4.36 12.36 16.60
C GLY A 30 -4.13 11.20 17.57
N ARG A 31 -5.20 10.69 18.18
CA ARG A 31 -5.14 9.54 19.09
C ARG A 31 -4.93 8.22 18.32
N GLU A 32 -5.55 8.06 17.15
CA GLU A 32 -5.31 6.93 16.23
C GLU A 32 -3.81 6.85 15.91
N ARG A 33 -3.20 7.93 15.42
CA ARG A 33 -1.77 7.96 15.07
C ARG A 33 -0.85 7.59 16.23
N ARG A 34 -1.10 8.10 17.44
CA ARG A 34 -0.31 7.75 18.63
C ARG A 34 -0.41 6.27 18.98
N LYS A 35 -1.61 5.70 18.91
CA LYS A 35 -1.83 4.29 19.23
C LYS A 35 -1.28 3.33 18.17
N LEU A 36 -1.29 3.72 16.88
CA LEU A 36 -0.68 2.91 15.81
C LEU A 36 0.80 2.60 16.06
N ARG A 37 1.54 3.47 16.76
CA ARG A 37 2.93 3.19 17.15
C ARG A 37 3.05 1.97 18.06
N HIS A 38 2.19 1.85 19.06
CA HIS A 38 2.20 0.71 19.97
C HIS A 38 1.70 -0.55 19.29
N PHE A 39 0.65 -0.41 18.47
CA PHE A 39 0.11 -1.49 17.67
C PHE A 39 1.19 -2.17 16.81
N LEU A 40 2.07 -1.41 16.16
CA LEU A 40 3.13 -1.98 15.31
C LEU A 40 4.10 -2.87 16.08
N VAL A 41 4.36 -2.58 17.36
CA VAL A 41 5.23 -3.41 18.21
C VAL A 41 4.55 -4.73 18.54
N ASP A 42 3.30 -4.68 19.01
CA ASP A 42 2.55 -5.87 19.39
C ASP A 42 2.31 -6.80 18.18
N TRP A 43 2.12 -6.21 16.99
CA TRP A 43 1.88 -6.95 15.76
C TRP A 43 3.12 -7.62 15.18
N ALA A 44 4.32 -7.14 15.51
CA ALA A 44 5.54 -7.85 15.16
C ALA A 44 5.58 -9.24 15.81
N LEU A 45 5.18 -9.35 17.08
CA LEU A 45 5.06 -10.63 17.79
C LEU A 45 3.94 -11.50 17.21
N LEU A 46 2.81 -10.89 16.86
CA LEU A 46 1.69 -11.59 16.22
C LEU A 46 2.07 -12.22 14.88
N GLN A 47 3.01 -11.62 14.14
CA GLN A 47 3.50 -12.17 12.88
C GLN A 47 4.21 -13.52 13.10
N GLU A 48 5.07 -13.62 14.11
CA GLU A 48 5.78 -14.86 14.43
C GLU A 48 4.81 -15.98 14.82
N LEU A 49 3.79 -15.64 15.62
CA LEU A 49 2.73 -16.57 16.00
C LEU A 49 1.94 -17.05 14.78
N ALA A 50 1.54 -16.13 13.90
CA ALA A 50 0.78 -16.46 12.69
C ALA A 50 1.58 -17.36 11.74
N ASP A 51 2.87 -17.07 11.55
CA ASP A 51 3.77 -17.91 10.78
C ASP A 51 3.92 -19.31 11.41
N GLY A 52 3.99 -19.39 12.74
CA GLY A 52 4.01 -20.65 13.49
C GLY A 52 2.73 -21.48 13.31
N LEU A 53 1.56 -20.82 13.33
CA LEU A 53 0.27 -21.47 13.07
C LEU A 53 0.20 -22.01 11.63
N ASP A 54 0.61 -21.22 10.64
CA ASP A 54 0.68 -21.67 9.25
C ASP A 54 1.59 -22.90 9.10
N ALA A 55 2.76 -22.90 9.74
CA ALA A 55 3.68 -24.05 9.71
C ALA A 55 3.08 -25.31 10.35
N GLN A 56 2.38 -25.17 11.47
CA GLN A 56 1.69 -26.31 12.12
C GLN A 56 0.60 -26.89 11.22
N LEU A 57 -0.19 -26.04 10.57
CA LEU A 57 -1.25 -26.47 9.65
C LEU A 57 -0.70 -27.16 8.39
N GLN A 58 0.45 -26.69 7.88
CA GLN A 58 1.17 -27.37 6.81
C GLN A 58 1.67 -28.75 7.24
N GLN A 59 2.30 -28.86 8.41
CA GLN A 59 2.78 -30.14 8.95
C GLN A 59 1.64 -31.14 9.20
N ALA A 60 0.48 -30.66 9.60
CA ALA A 60 -0.72 -31.47 9.79
C ALA A 60 -1.45 -31.83 8.48
N GLY A 61 -1.00 -31.30 7.34
CA GLY A 61 -1.58 -31.57 6.02
C GLY A 61 -2.90 -30.83 5.74
N TYR A 62 -3.21 -29.78 6.50
CA TYR A 62 -4.38 -28.92 6.23
C TYR A 62 -4.09 -27.84 5.19
N LEU A 63 -2.82 -27.43 5.06
CA LEU A 63 -2.35 -26.46 4.07
C LEU A 63 -1.25 -27.06 3.21
N GLU A 64 -1.25 -26.70 1.93
CA GLU A 64 -0.15 -27.01 1.02
C GLU A 64 1.12 -26.23 1.40
N LEU A 65 2.28 -26.79 1.05
CA LEU A 65 3.56 -26.13 1.29
C LEU A 65 3.61 -24.75 0.61
N GLY A 66 4.02 -23.73 1.37
CA GLY A 66 4.09 -22.35 0.90
C GLY A 66 2.76 -21.58 0.98
N VAL A 67 1.66 -22.21 1.40
CA VAL A 67 0.39 -21.54 1.67
C VAL A 67 0.39 -21.02 3.11
N GLN A 68 0.43 -19.68 3.28
CA GLN A 68 0.57 -19.00 4.57
C GLN A 68 -0.52 -17.94 4.79
N PRO A 69 -1.80 -18.35 4.97
CA PRO A 69 -2.92 -17.43 5.04
C PRO A 69 -2.88 -16.52 6.27
N PHE A 70 -2.48 -17.02 7.44
CA PHE A 70 -2.46 -16.21 8.67
C PHE A 70 -1.30 -15.23 8.67
N GLY A 71 -0.10 -15.70 8.32
CA GLY A 71 1.08 -14.86 8.16
C GLY A 71 0.86 -13.77 7.12
N ALA A 72 0.24 -14.10 5.98
CA ALA A 72 -0.11 -13.11 4.96
C ALA A 72 -1.14 -12.09 5.46
N TRP A 73 -2.17 -12.52 6.21
CA TRP A 73 -3.17 -11.61 6.77
C TRP A 73 -2.54 -10.62 7.74
N VAL A 74 -1.73 -11.08 8.71
CA VAL A 74 -1.03 -10.22 9.68
C VAL A 74 -0.14 -9.21 8.97
N LEU A 75 0.58 -9.66 7.93
CA LEU A 75 1.45 -8.80 7.15
C LEU A 75 0.67 -7.72 6.39
N VAL A 76 -0.45 -8.07 5.76
CA VAL A 76 -1.33 -7.10 5.10
C VAL A 76 -1.83 -6.05 6.09
N GLN A 77 -2.29 -6.46 7.28
CA GLN A 77 -2.75 -5.52 8.31
C GLN A 77 -1.63 -4.59 8.78
N THR A 78 -0.43 -5.15 9.00
CA THR A 78 0.75 -4.38 9.40
C THR A 78 1.09 -3.31 8.36
N LEU A 79 1.15 -3.69 7.08
CA LEU A 79 1.39 -2.76 5.98
C LEU A 79 0.30 -1.67 5.87
N GLN A 80 -0.98 -2.04 6.06
CA GLN A 80 -2.08 -1.07 6.07
C GLN A 80 -1.93 -0.06 7.22
N VAL A 81 -1.51 -0.50 8.40
CA VAL A 81 -1.23 0.35 9.55
C VAL A 81 -0.03 1.26 9.31
N MET A 82 1.04 0.75 8.68
CA MET A 82 2.18 1.58 8.26
C MET A 82 1.74 2.69 7.30
N SER A 83 0.95 2.36 6.26
CA SER A 83 0.39 3.36 5.35
C SER A 83 -0.48 4.38 6.08
N ARG A 84 -1.37 3.92 6.97
CA ARG A 84 -2.25 4.82 7.75
C ARG A 84 -1.47 5.76 8.65
N PHE A 85 -0.43 5.27 9.32
CA PHE A 85 0.42 6.08 10.20
C PHE A 85 1.06 7.26 9.43
N LEU A 86 1.54 6.97 8.21
CA LEU A 86 2.11 8.00 7.35
C LEU A 86 1.04 8.96 6.81
N MET A 87 -0.10 8.45 6.32
CA MET A 87 -1.21 9.26 5.82
C MET A 87 -1.77 10.21 6.88
N LEU A 88 -1.95 9.72 8.12
CA LEU A 88 -2.36 10.56 9.25
C LEU A 88 -1.39 11.69 9.55
N GLY A 89 -0.10 11.54 9.23
CA GLY A 89 0.84 12.65 9.39
C GLY A 89 0.62 13.79 8.40
N PHE A 90 0.04 13.53 7.21
CA PHE A 90 -0.42 14.61 6.33
C PHE A 90 -1.69 15.26 6.88
N GLU A 91 -2.68 14.47 7.29
CA GLU A 91 -3.94 14.96 7.85
C GLU A 91 -3.74 15.81 9.13
N LEU A 92 -2.64 15.58 9.85
CA LEU A 92 -2.25 16.29 11.07
C LEU A 92 -1.16 17.34 10.82
N GLU A 93 -0.81 17.62 9.55
CA GLU A 93 0.16 18.64 9.14
C GLU A 93 1.55 18.49 9.81
N LEU A 94 2.00 17.25 9.98
CA LEU A 94 3.25 16.93 10.69
C LEU A 94 4.50 16.98 9.81
N TYR A 95 4.33 17.10 8.49
CA TYR A 95 5.41 17.04 7.51
C TYR A 95 5.71 18.41 6.92
N ALA A 96 6.98 18.78 6.92
CA ALA A 96 7.43 19.94 6.16
C ALA A 96 7.51 19.62 4.66
N THR A 97 7.44 20.66 3.81
CA THR A 97 7.49 20.52 2.34
C THR A 97 8.75 19.80 1.85
N CYS A 98 9.88 20.01 2.53
CA CYS A 98 11.16 19.37 2.21
C CYS A 98 11.22 17.87 2.58
N GLU A 99 10.25 17.37 3.36
CA GLU A 99 10.14 15.97 3.77
C GLU A 99 9.22 15.16 2.85
N LEU A 100 8.35 15.83 2.07
CA LEU A 100 7.29 15.17 1.30
C LEU A 100 7.82 14.06 0.38
N GLN A 101 8.97 14.30 -0.27
CA GLN A 101 9.55 13.32 -1.19
C GLN A 101 9.90 11.99 -0.50
N MET A 102 10.50 12.02 0.70
CA MET A 102 10.84 10.80 1.43
C MET A 102 9.60 10.11 2.00
N ILE A 103 8.58 10.87 2.43
CA ILE A 103 7.32 10.30 2.91
C ILE A 103 6.59 9.57 1.76
N TYR A 104 6.51 10.18 0.57
CA TYR A 104 5.91 9.53 -0.60
C TYR A 104 6.71 8.33 -1.07
N TRP A 105 8.04 8.39 -1.02
CA TRP A 105 8.86 7.22 -1.32
C TRP A 105 8.58 6.05 -0.39
N TYR A 106 8.51 6.31 0.91
CA TYR A 106 8.22 5.25 1.86
C TYR A 106 6.80 4.69 1.66
N LEU A 107 5.80 5.55 1.45
CA LEU A 107 4.44 5.13 1.12
C LEU A 107 4.37 4.29 -0.16
N GLN A 108 5.09 4.68 -1.20
CA GLN A 108 5.19 3.96 -2.46
C GLN A 108 5.75 2.55 -2.24
N GLY A 109 6.83 2.41 -1.48
CA GLY A 109 7.40 1.10 -1.15
C GLY A 109 6.45 0.23 -0.30
N ILE A 110 5.71 0.81 0.65
CA ILE A 110 4.68 0.07 1.39
C ILE A 110 3.58 -0.41 0.43
N SER A 111 3.14 0.44 -0.50
CA SER A 111 2.13 0.07 -1.49
C SER A 111 2.60 -1.06 -2.42
N ASP A 112 3.88 -1.05 -2.84
CA ASP A 112 4.47 -2.14 -3.61
C ASP A 112 4.47 -3.46 -2.83
N LEU A 113 4.90 -3.43 -1.57
CA LEU A 113 4.87 -4.62 -0.71
C LEU A 113 3.44 -5.15 -0.55
N ARG A 114 2.45 -4.27 -0.37
CA ARG A 114 1.04 -4.68 -0.30
C ARG A 114 0.59 -5.40 -1.57
N LEU A 115 0.91 -4.84 -2.74
CA LEU A 115 0.57 -5.47 -4.02
C LEU A 115 1.27 -6.82 -4.19
N GLN A 116 2.55 -6.92 -3.81
CA GLN A 116 3.31 -8.16 -3.86
C GLN A 116 2.71 -9.24 -2.95
N VAL A 117 2.35 -8.89 -1.71
CA VAL A 117 1.72 -9.84 -0.78
C VAL A 117 0.39 -10.33 -1.35
N HIS A 118 -0.47 -9.45 -1.87
CA HIS A 118 -1.72 -9.90 -2.50
C HIS A 118 -1.49 -10.83 -3.70
N GLN A 119 -0.49 -10.55 -4.55
CA GLN A 119 -0.15 -11.41 -5.68
C GLN A 119 0.33 -12.80 -5.23
N VAL A 120 1.21 -12.86 -4.21
CA VAL A 120 1.71 -14.12 -3.66
C VAL A 120 0.57 -14.92 -3.00
N THR A 121 -0.25 -14.27 -2.18
CA THR A 121 -1.39 -14.91 -1.51
C THR A 121 -2.44 -15.42 -2.50
N GLN A 122 -2.69 -14.69 -3.59
CA GLN A 122 -3.60 -15.15 -4.63
C GLN A 122 -3.10 -16.45 -5.27
N ARG A 123 -1.82 -16.52 -5.65
CA ARG A 123 -1.22 -17.74 -6.21
C ARG A 123 -1.27 -18.90 -5.22
N ALA A 124 -0.97 -18.63 -3.95
CA ALA A 124 -1.05 -19.64 -2.88
C ALA A 124 -2.49 -20.16 -2.70
N THR A 125 -3.49 -19.29 -2.81
CA THR A 125 -4.91 -19.67 -2.74
C THR A 125 -5.32 -20.55 -3.92
N GLU A 126 -4.81 -20.27 -5.13
CA GLU A 126 -5.04 -21.08 -6.33
C GLU A 126 -4.44 -22.49 -6.17
N VAL A 127 -3.23 -22.59 -5.63
CA VAL A 127 -2.57 -23.87 -5.32
C VAL A 127 -3.39 -24.67 -4.30
N GLN A 128 -3.80 -24.04 -3.20
CA GLN A 128 -4.64 -24.68 -2.19
C GLN A 128 -5.97 -25.18 -2.77
N ALA A 129 -6.63 -24.35 -3.60
CA ALA A 129 -7.89 -24.72 -4.23
C ALA A 129 -7.74 -25.90 -5.20
N ALA A 130 -6.65 -25.94 -5.97
CA ALA A 130 -6.35 -27.05 -6.86
C ALA A 130 -6.10 -28.36 -6.10
N ALA A 131 -5.35 -28.31 -4.99
CA ALA A 131 -5.12 -29.47 -4.14
C ALA A 131 -6.41 -30.02 -3.51
N VAL A 132 -7.27 -29.14 -2.98
CA VAL A 132 -8.58 -29.52 -2.44
C VAL A 132 -9.46 -30.15 -3.52
N ALA A 133 -9.48 -29.59 -4.74
CA ALA A 133 -10.23 -30.15 -5.86
C ALA A 133 -9.71 -31.54 -6.28
N ALA A 134 -8.38 -31.72 -6.32
CA ALA A 134 -7.75 -33.00 -6.63
C ALA A 134 -8.07 -34.07 -5.58
N ALA A 135 -7.96 -33.74 -4.29
CA ALA A 135 -8.32 -34.64 -3.19
C ALA A 135 -9.80 -35.03 -3.22
N ALA A 136 -10.70 -34.09 -3.54
CA ALA A 136 -12.13 -34.37 -3.70
C ALA A 136 -12.42 -35.27 -4.90
N ALA A 137 -11.69 -35.10 -6.01
CA ALA A 137 -11.80 -35.96 -7.19
C ALA A 137 -11.30 -37.39 -6.92
N ALA A 138 -10.17 -37.54 -6.22
CA ALA A 138 -9.63 -38.84 -5.83
C ALA A 138 -10.61 -39.63 -4.95
N LYS A 139 -11.20 -38.99 -3.93
CA LYS A 139 -12.24 -39.60 -3.07
C LYS A 139 -13.49 -40.03 -3.85
N ARG A 140 -13.84 -39.33 -4.93
CA ARG A 140 -14.97 -39.70 -5.81
C ARG A 140 -14.63 -40.90 -6.69
N ALA A 141 -13.40 -40.99 -7.20
CA ALA A 141 -12.95 -42.13 -8.00
C ALA A 141 -12.89 -43.43 -7.16
N GLU A 142 -12.43 -43.35 -5.91
CA GLU A 142 -12.37 -44.48 -4.98
C GLU A 142 -13.77 -45.04 -4.63
N LYS A 143 -14.76 -44.16 -4.42
CA LYS A 143 -16.17 -44.54 -4.18
C LYS A 143 -16.87 -45.10 -5.42
N ALA A 144 -16.43 -44.74 -6.62
CA ALA A 144 -17.00 -45.26 -7.88
C ALA A 144 -16.54 -46.70 -8.16
N GLY A 145 -15.38 -47.13 -7.63
CA GLY A 145 -14.87 -48.50 -7.74
C GLY A 145 -15.63 -49.52 -6.89
N THR A 146 -16.36 -49.09 -5.85
CA THR A 146 -17.01 -49.97 -4.87
C THR A 146 -18.52 -50.14 -5.06
N ASN A 147 -19.21 -49.33 -5.86
CA ASN A 147 -20.67 -49.42 -6.01
C ASN A 147 -21.15 -49.30 -7.47
N LYS A 148 -21.23 -50.46 -8.15
CA LYS A 148 -21.81 -50.63 -9.49
C LYS A 148 -23.35 -50.71 -9.40
N LYS A 149 -24.06 -49.65 -8.99
CA LYS A 149 -25.50 -49.36 -9.27
C LYS A 149 -26.07 -48.25 -8.37
N LYS A 150 -26.19 -47.03 -8.90
CA LYS A 150 -27.45 -46.25 -9.06
C LYS A 150 -27.10 -44.82 -9.46
N LYS A 151 -27.66 -44.43 -10.60
CA LYS A 151 -27.53 -43.13 -11.25
C LYS A 151 -28.70 -42.27 -10.75
N GLY A 152 -28.44 -41.06 -10.29
CA GLY A 152 -29.47 -40.08 -9.96
C GLY A 152 -29.13 -39.29 -8.71
N GLY A 153 -28.55 -38.10 -8.88
CA GLY A 153 -28.24 -37.19 -7.79
C GLY A 153 -27.50 -35.98 -8.35
N ASP A 154 -28.12 -34.83 -8.21
CA ASP A 154 -27.81 -33.58 -8.89
C ASP A 154 -26.34 -33.16 -8.78
N LYS A 155 -25.76 -32.76 -9.92
CA LYS A 155 -24.39 -32.22 -9.95
C LYS A 155 -24.46 -30.76 -9.52
N GLU A 156 -24.50 -30.54 -8.21
CA GLU A 156 -24.18 -29.23 -7.66
C GLU A 156 -22.72 -28.92 -8.01
N LYS A 157 -22.53 -28.22 -9.13
CA LYS A 157 -21.23 -27.75 -9.58
C LYS A 157 -20.77 -26.73 -8.53
N LEU A 158 -19.95 -27.16 -7.56
CA LEU A 158 -19.11 -26.25 -6.78
C LEU A 158 -18.35 -25.39 -7.80
N LYS A 159 -18.81 -24.16 -8.01
CA LYS A 159 -18.07 -23.19 -8.79
C LYS A 159 -16.77 -22.94 -8.02
N PRO A 160 -15.59 -23.07 -8.64
CA PRO A 160 -14.36 -22.64 -8.00
C PRO A 160 -14.54 -21.14 -7.73
N SER A 161 -14.61 -20.74 -6.46
CA SER A 161 -14.67 -19.34 -6.08
C SER A 161 -13.28 -18.72 -6.28
N ALA A 162 -12.82 -18.67 -7.52
CA ALA A 162 -11.56 -18.04 -7.94
C ALA A 162 -11.70 -16.51 -8.09
N VAL A 163 -12.85 -15.95 -7.74
CA VAL A 163 -13.09 -14.50 -7.78
C VAL A 163 -12.65 -13.92 -6.44
N LEU A 164 -11.58 -13.12 -6.45
CA LEU A 164 -11.15 -12.33 -5.30
C LEU A 164 -12.36 -11.61 -4.68
N SER A 165 -12.45 -11.59 -3.35
CA SER A 165 -13.54 -10.88 -2.68
C SER A 165 -13.53 -9.40 -3.05
N ARG A 166 -14.70 -8.75 -3.00
CA ARG A 166 -14.82 -7.31 -3.25
C ARG A 166 -13.80 -6.50 -2.44
N GLY A 167 -13.66 -6.83 -1.15
CA GLY A 167 -12.72 -6.16 -0.24
C GLY A 167 -11.29 -6.23 -0.75
N VAL A 168 -10.81 -7.43 -1.12
CA VAL A 168 -9.45 -7.61 -1.64
C VAL A 168 -9.24 -6.86 -2.96
N ARG A 169 -10.23 -6.87 -3.86
CA ARG A 169 -10.14 -6.10 -5.12
C ARG A 169 -10.00 -4.59 -4.85
N LEU A 170 -10.76 -4.06 -3.89
CA LEU A 170 -10.68 -2.66 -3.49
C LEU A 170 -9.32 -2.34 -2.86
N GLU A 171 -8.81 -3.20 -1.98
CA GLU A 171 -7.51 -3.02 -1.33
C GLU A 171 -6.34 -3.01 -2.33
N VAL A 172 -6.34 -3.94 -3.29
CA VAL A 172 -5.34 -4.01 -4.38
C VAL A 172 -5.41 -2.77 -5.23
N PHE A 173 -6.61 -2.35 -5.63
CA PHE A 173 -6.80 -1.14 -6.41
C PHE A 173 -6.32 0.11 -5.65
N ALA A 174 -6.71 0.29 -4.39
CA ALA A 174 -6.31 1.42 -3.56
C ALA A 174 -4.78 1.46 -3.34
N ALA A 175 -4.14 0.30 -3.17
CA ALA A 175 -2.69 0.20 -3.09
C ALA A 175 -2.01 0.64 -4.39
N ALA A 176 -2.51 0.19 -5.55
CA ALA A 176 -1.99 0.59 -6.86
C ALA A 176 -2.17 2.09 -7.14
N ALA A 177 -3.35 2.64 -6.83
CA ALA A 177 -3.60 4.08 -6.97
C ALA A 177 -2.66 4.90 -6.08
N THR A 178 -2.48 4.48 -4.81
CA THR A 178 -1.54 5.13 -3.88
C THR A 178 -0.12 5.09 -4.42
N ARG A 179 0.34 3.92 -4.88
CA ARG A 179 1.68 3.75 -5.47
C ARG A 179 1.91 4.71 -6.63
N ASP A 180 0.98 4.77 -7.59
CA ASP A 180 1.14 5.60 -8.79
C ASP A 180 1.14 7.09 -8.43
N MET A 181 0.26 7.51 -7.51
CA MET A 181 0.22 8.89 -7.00
C MET A 181 1.51 9.28 -6.28
N CYS A 182 2.02 8.43 -5.40
CA CYS A 182 3.29 8.65 -4.71
C CYS A 182 4.45 8.72 -5.71
N THR A 183 4.50 7.80 -6.69
CA THR A 183 5.55 7.77 -7.72
C THR A 183 5.56 9.06 -8.54
N GLY A 184 4.40 9.49 -9.03
CA GLY A 184 4.27 10.73 -9.80
C GLY A 184 4.69 11.97 -8.99
N LEU A 185 4.29 12.05 -7.72
CA LEU A 185 4.66 13.16 -6.84
C LEU A 185 6.15 13.16 -6.49
N MET A 186 6.75 12.00 -6.26
CA MET A 186 8.19 11.91 -6.04
C MET A 186 8.99 12.44 -7.23
N MET A 187 8.61 12.05 -8.45
CA MET A 187 9.24 12.49 -9.68
C MET A 187 9.02 13.99 -9.89
N LEU A 188 7.80 14.48 -9.65
CA LEU A 188 7.49 15.91 -9.69
C LEU A 188 8.36 16.70 -8.71
N ILE A 189 8.47 16.26 -7.45
CA ILE A 189 9.33 16.93 -6.46
C ILE A 189 10.81 16.89 -6.90
N GLN A 190 11.27 15.78 -7.48
CA GLN A 190 12.63 15.70 -8.02
C GLN A 190 12.87 16.68 -9.17
N ILE A 191 11.90 16.83 -10.08
CA ILE A 191 11.94 17.80 -11.18
C ILE A 191 12.02 19.22 -10.64
N LEU A 192 11.18 19.56 -9.65
CA LEU A 192 11.16 20.88 -9.02
C LEU A 192 12.48 21.20 -8.31
N LYS A 193 13.11 20.20 -7.67
CA LYS A 193 14.43 20.34 -7.06
C LYS A 193 15.52 20.61 -8.10
N ARG A 194 15.50 19.92 -9.24
CA ARG A 194 16.48 20.11 -10.32
C ARG A 194 16.32 21.44 -11.08
N LEU A 195 15.13 22.02 -11.02
CA LEU A 195 14.80 23.32 -11.62
C LEU A 195 14.90 24.48 -10.61
N ASP A 196 15.39 24.22 -9.39
CA ASP A 196 15.53 25.20 -8.31
C ASP A 196 14.23 25.93 -7.95
N PHE A 197 13.08 25.26 -8.05
CA PHE A 197 11.78 25.78 -7.63
C PHE A 197 11.41 25.43 -6.19
N THR A 198 12.25 24.65 -5.50
CA THR A 198 12.10 24.34 -4.07
C THR A 198 13.13 25.10 -3.24
N PRO A 199 12.79 25.56 -2.02
CA PRO A 199 13.75 26.21 -1.16
C PRO A 199 14.92 25.26 -0.81
N PRO A 200 16.12 25.80 -0.53
CA PRO A 200 17.25 25.03 -0.04
C PRO A 200 16.83 24.18 1.16
N THR A 201 17.15 22.89 1.11
CA THR A 201 16.72 21.90 2.11
C THR A 201 17.71 21.78 3.29
N ASP A 202 18.78 22.58 3.28
CA ASP A 202 19.88 22.46 4.23
C ASP A 202 19.57 23.15 5.56
N LEU A 203 18.87 22.41 6.42
CA LEU A 203 18.54 22.82 7.77
C LEU A 203 19.71 22.39 8.68
N GLN A 204 20.55 23.35 9.07
CA GLN A 204 21.76 23.12 9.89
C GLN A 204 21.53 22.23 11.11
N PHE A 205 20.37 22.36 11.78
CA PHE A 205 20.03 21.62 12.98
C PHE A 205 19.19 20.35 12.76
N THR A 206 18.65 20.18 11.55
CA THR A 206 17.75 19.06 11.21
C THR A 206 18.12 18.45 9.85
N PRO A 207 19.33 17.86 9.74
CA PRO A 207 19.81 17.28 8.49
C PRO A 207 18.92 16.12 8.04
N LEU A 208 19.01 15.76 6.76
CA LEU A 208 18.15 14.75 6.13
C LEU A 208 18.13 13.42 6.92
N HIS A 209 19.29 12.93 7.37
CA HIS A 209 19.38 11.66 8.09
C HIS A 209 18.58 11.65 9.39
N ARG A 210 18.63 12.75 10.18
CA ARG A 210 17.85 12.89 11.42
C ARG A 210 16.37 12.93 11.13
N ARG A 211 15.95 13.66 10.10
CA ARG A 211 14.53 13.71 9.69
C ARG A 211 14.05 12.33 9.29
N PHE A 212 14.80 11.65 8.43
CA PHE A 212 14.46 10.29 7.98
C PHE A 212 14.31 9.34 9.17
N GLU A 213 15.31 9.29 10.05
CA GLU A 213 15.28 8.48 11.27
C GLU A 213 14.03 8.79 12.12
N GLN A 214 13.78 10.06 12.44
CA GLN A 214 12.64 10.45 13.28
C GLN A 214 11.28 10.10 12.67
N ARG A 215 11.12 10.22 11.34
CA ARG A 215 9.86 9.92 10.66
C ARG A 215 9.58 8.43 10.58
N PHE A 216 10.61 7.62 10.41
CA PHE A 216 10.47 6.18 10.12
C PHE A 216 10.91 5.26 11.26
N ALA A 217 11.43 5.77 12.38
CA ALA A 217 11.87 5.00 13.55
C ALA A 217 10.79 4.10 14.16
N VAL A 218 9.50 4.36 13.90
CA VAL A 218 8.44 3.44 14.34
C VAL A 218 8.47 2.10 13.58
N PHE A 219 9.01 2.09 12.36
CA PHE A 219 9.05 0.90 11.50
C PHE A 219 10.29 0.04 11.73
N SER A 220 11.36 0.58 12.35
CA SER A 220 12.55 -0.20 12.67
C SER A 220 12.31 -1.27 13.75
N LEU A 221 11.16 -1.22 14.42
CA LEU A 221 10.71 -2.23 15.38
C LEU A 221 10.14 -3.48 14.70
N LEU A 222 9.85 -3.41 13.39
CA LEU A 222 9.31 -4.52 12.62
C LEU A 222 10.45 -5.36 12.04
N VAL A 223 10.36 -6.68 12.22
CA VAL A 223 11.22 -7.64 11.50
C VAL A 223 10.68 -7.86 10.07
N ARG A 224 9.35 -7.89 9.91
CA ARG A 224 8.67 -8.07 8.62
C ARG A 224 7.55 -7.03 8.44
N PRO A 225 7.57 -6.21 7.39
CA PRO A 225 8.69 -6.04 6.45
C PRO A 225 9.88 -5.35 7.13
N PRO A 226 11.12 -5.56 6.65
CA PRO A 226 12.26 -4.78 7.11
C PRO A 226 12.05 -3.30 6.78
N ALA A 227 12.48 -2.42 7.69
CA ALA A 227 12.38 -0.98 7.48
C ALA A 227 13.22 -0.54 6.27
N PHE A 228 12.69 0.40 5.48
CA PHE A 228 13.45 0.96 4.37
C PHE A 228 14.51 1.94 4.89
N THR A 229 15.66 1.95 4.23
CA THR A 229 16.85 2.67 4.69
C THR A 229 17.01 4.01 3.98
N LEU A 230 17.74 4.92 4.62
CA LEU A 230 18.10 6.20 4.02
C LEU A 230 18.92 5.99 2.72
N ASP A 231 19.81 5.00 2.70
CA ASP A 231 20.65 4.73 1.54
C ASP A 231 19.82 4.30 0.32
N GLN A 232 18.79 3.48 0.54
CA GLN A 232 17.84 3.12 -0.52
C GLN A 232 17.08 4.35 -1.05
N TYR A 233 16.68 5.27 -0.17
CA TYR A 233 16.04 6.52 -0.58
C TYR A 233 16.97 7.40 -1.39
N VAL A 234 18.20 7.59 -0.92
CA VAL A 234 19.22 8.43 -1.60
C VAL A 234 19.58 7.82 -2.95
N ALA A 235 19.77 6.51 -3.05
CA ALA A 235 20.00 5.82 -4.31
C ALA A 235 18.83 6.03 -5.28
N ARG A 236 17.58 5.91 -4.81
CA ARG A 236 16.39 6.15 -5.63
C ARG A 236 16.31 7.59 -6.16
N CYS A 237 16.66 8.58 -5.34
CA CYS A 237 16.64 9.99 -5.72
C CYS A 237 17.79 10.39 -6.65
N ASN A 238 19.02 10.01 -6.29
CA ASN A 238 20.22 10.49 -6.97
C ASN A 238 20.63 9.61 -8.14
N THR A 239 20.51 8.29 -7.99
CA THR A 239 20.97 7.34 -9.01
C THR A 239 19.86 7.04 -10.02
N ASP A 240 18.67 6.64 -9.58
CA ASP A 240 17.61 6.27 -10.53
C ASP A 240 16.98 7.51 -11.20
N MET A 241 16.43 8.43 -10.40
CA MET A 241 15.77 9.62 -10.92
C MET A 241 16.75 10.74 -11.31
N GLY A 242 17.87 10.84 -10.60
CA GLY A 242 18.90 11.86 -10.87
C GLY A 242 19.69 11.62 -12.15
N ALA A 243 19.97 10.36 -12.51
CA ALA A 243 20.70 10.03 -13.74
C ALA A 243 19.84 10.18 -15.01
N LEU A 244 18.51 10.14 -14.89
CA LEU A 244 17.62 10.33 -16.03
C LEU A 244 17.70 11.77 -16.56
N PRO A 245 17.74 11.98 -17.90
CA PRO A 245 17.55 13.30 -18.49
C PRO A 245 16.23 13.94 -18.02
N LEU A 246 16.23 15.25 -17.76
CA LEU A 246 15.08 15.95 -17.19
C LEU A 246 13.81 15.77 -18.05
N THR A 247 13.95 15.81 -19.37
CA THR A 247 12.85 15.59 -20.33
C THR A 247 12.20 14.22 -20.16
N LYS A 248 13.01 13.16 -20.10
CA LYS A 248 12.53 11.79 -19.87
C LYS A 248 11.86 11.65 -18.50
N LEU A 249 12.39 12.33 -17.48
CA LEU A 249 11.80 12.32 -16.14
C LEU A 249 10.43 13.00 -16.12
N VAL A 250 10.28 14.14 -16.82
CA VAL A 250 8.99 14.84 -17.00
C VAL A 250 7.99 13.96 -17.74
N ASP A 251 8.39 13.35 -18.87
CA ASP A 251 7.50 12.48 -19.65
C ASP A 251 7.03 11.27 -18.85
N ALA A 252 7.94 10.64 -18.10
CA ALA A 252 7.61 9.52 -17.24
C ALA A 252 6.67 9.93 -16.08
N ALA A 253 6.85 11.13 -15.50
CA ALA A 253 5.93 11.66 -14.49
C ALA A 253 4.53 11.93 -15.07
N ILE A 254 4.45 12.51 -16.27
CA ILE A 254 3.18 12.73 -17.00
C ILE A 254 2.48 11.39 -17.25
N SER A 255 3.22 10.39 -17.74
CA SER A 255 2.69 9.04 -17.99
C SER A 255 2.14 8.41 -16.71
N THR A 256 2.86 8.56 -15.59
CA THR A 256 2.45 8.03 -14.29
C THR A 256 1.13 8.65 -13.81
N PHE A 257 0.97 9.97 -13.88
CA PHE A 257 -0.29 10.62 -13.51
C PHE A 257 -1.44 10.27 -14.46
N LYS A 258 -1.18 10.14 -15.77
CA LYS A 258 -2.18 9.68 -16.75
C LYS A 258 -2.62 8.24 -16.44
N SER A 259 -1.68 7.35 -16.12
CA SER A 259 -1.97 5.97 -15.72
C SER A 259 -2.83 5.92 -14.46
N ALA A 260 -2.45 6.68 -13.43
CA ALA A 260 -3.20 6.78 -12.17
C ALA A 260 -4.66 7.22 -12.42
N LYS A 261 -4.84 8.30 -13.19
CA LYS A 261 -6.18 8.80 -13.55
C LYS A 261 -6.97 7.77 -14.35
N GLY A 262 -6.36 7.15 -15.36
CA GLY A 262 -7.03 6.13 -16.17
C GLY A 262 -7.42 4.89 -15.36
N ALA A 263 -6.63 4.49 -14.36
CA ALA A 263 -6.97 3.42 -13.44
C ALA A 263 -8.17 3.80 -12.55
N ILE A 264 -8.21 5.04 -12.07
CA ILE A 264 -9.34 5.56 -11.28
C ILE A 264 -10.63 5.60 -12.10
N ASP A 265 -10.58 6.09 -13.34
CA ASP A 265 -11.76 6.11 -14.22
C ASP A 265 -12.30 4.69 -14.44
N ARG A 266 -11.42 3.73 -14.74
CA ARG A 266 -11.82 2.32 -14.89
C ARG A 266 -12.49 1.80 -13.62
N ALA A 267 -11.94 2.10 -12.44
CA ALA A 267 -12.50 1.66 -11.17
C ALA A 267 -13.88 2.25 -10.88
N LEU A 268 -14.16 3.49 -11.31
CA LEU A 268 -15.49 4.11 -11.20
C LEU A 268 -16.55 3.39 -12.05
N HIS A 269 -16.14 2.74 -13.13
CA HIS A 269 -17.02 1.96 -14.01
C HIS A 269 -17.18 0.49 -13.59
N ILE A 270 -16.36 -0.03 -12.66
CA ILE A 270 -16.49 -1.40 -12.17
C ILE A 270 -17.65 -1.45 -11.15
N PRO A 271 -18.73 -2.22 -11.40
CA PRO A 271 -19.85 -2.33 -10.48
C PRO A 271 -19.39 -2.79 -9.10
N ASP A 272 -19.95 -2.16 -8.06
CA ASP A 272 -19.73 -2.48 -6.65
C ASP A 272 -18.29 -2.41 -6.14
N LEU A 273 -17.28 -1.99 -6.92
CA LEU A 273 -15.92 -1.86 -6.41
C LEU A 273 -15.87 -0.73 -5.35
N LEU A 274 -16.25 0.48 -5.76
CA LEU A 274 -16.37 1.67 -4.92
C LEU A 274 -17.81 1.80 -4.39
N ALA A 275 -18.18 0.95 -3.42
CA ALA A 275 -19.56 0.87 -2.96
C ALA A 275 -19.95 2.04 -2.05
N THR A 276 -19.02 2.59 -1.26
CA THR A 276 -19.35 3.71 -0.37
C THR A 276 -19.20 5.05 -1.08
N GLN A 277 -20.03 6.01 -0.70
CA GLN A 277 -19.89 7.38 -1.22
C GLN A 277 -18.54 8.00 -0.85
N SER A 278 -18.00 7.64 0.31
CA SER A 278 -16.66 8.06 0.75
C SER A 278 -15.58 7.58 -0.22
N ASP A 279 -15.60 6.31 -0.63
CA ASP A 279 -14.61 5.75 -1.56
C ASP A 279 -14.65 6.50 -2.90
N LYS A 280 -15.86 6.79 -3.41
CA LYS A 280 -16.02 7.53 -4.68
C LYS A 280 -15.47 8.95 -4.58
N VAL A 281 -15.79 9.67 -3.50
CA VAL A 281 -15.34 11.05 -3.30
C VAL A 281 -13.82 11.11 -3.19
N ASP A 282 -13.22 10.18 -2.45
CA ASP A 282 -11.76 10.08 -2.29
C ASP A 282 -11.06 9.80 -3.62
N MET A 283 -11.53 8.81 -4.40
CA MET A 283 -10.97 8.50 -5.70
C MET A 283 -11.12 9.64 -6.71
N LEU A 284 -12.26 10.35 -6.71
CA LEU A 284 -12.45 11.55 -7.54
C LEU A 284 -11.55 12.71 -7.12
N ALA A 285 -11.21 12.83 -5.84
CA ALA A 285 -10.22 13.79 -5.37
C ALA A 285 -8.81 13.43 -5.87
N LEU A 286 -8.41 12.15 -5.79
CA LEU A 286 -7.15 11.67 -6.35
C LEU A 286 -7.05 11.93 -7.86
N ALA A 287 -8.11 11.64 -8.62
CA ALA A 287 -8.15 11.90 -10.06
C ALA A 287 -7.95 13.39 -10.38
N ARG A 288 -8.59 14.29 -9.60
CA ARG A 288 -8.40 15.74 -9.75
C ARG A 288 -6.95 16.15 -9.47
N VAL A 289 -6.33 15.61 -8.43
CA VAL A 289 -4.90 15.87 -8.12
C VAL A 289 -3.99 15.36 -9.25
N ALA A 290 -4.23 14.15 -9.75
CA ALA A 290 -3.47 13.56 -10.85
C ALA A 290 -3.54 14.42 -12.12
N VAL A 291 -4.75 14.90 -12.48
CA VAL A 291 -4.94 15.79 -13.63
C VAL A 291 -4.21 17.11 -13.41
N ALA A 292 -4.39 17.78 -12.27
CA ALA A 292 -3.78 19.08 -12.02
C ALA A 292 -2.24 19.01 -12.09
N ASN A 293 -1.64 18.01 -11.44
CA ASN A 293 -0.19 17.83 -11.43
C ASN A 293 0.34 17.37 -12.80
N GLY A 294 -0.40 16.52 -13.51
CA GLY A 294 -0.07 16.12 -14.89
C GLY A 294 -0.11 17.30 -15.86
N VAL A 295 -1.06 18.21 -15.71
CA VAL A 295 -1.15 19.45 -16.50
C VAL A 295 0.02 20.38 -16.19
N LEU A 296 0.38 20.59 -14.92
CA LEU A 296 1.55 21.38 -14.54
C LEU A 296 2.82 20.86 -15.25
N LEU A 297 3.01 19.54 -15.26
CA LEU A 297 4.15 18.91 -15.93
C LEU A 297 4.11 19.15 -17.44
N ALA A 298 2.98 18.86 -18.08
CA ALA A 298 2.84 18.92 -19.53
C ALA A 298 2.88 20.35 -20.09
N SER A 299 2.36 21.34 -19.37
CA SER A 299 2.27 22.72 -19.86
C SER A 299 3.44 23.58 -19.41
N THR A 300 3.80 23.51 -18.12
CA THR A 300 4.69 24.50 -17.49
C THR A 300 6.10 23.94 -17.33
N LEU A 301 6.24 22.66 -17.00
CA LEU A 301 7.57 22.08 -16.73
C LEU A 301 8.22 21.47 -17.98
N GLN A 302 7.50 21.32 -19.10
CA GLN A 302 8.11 21.07 -20.41
C GLN A 302 8.86 22.31 -20.94
N GLN A 303 8.40 23.51 -20.59
CA GLN A 303 9.05 24.79 -20.88
C GLN A 303 9.16 25.62 -19.60
N PRO A 304 10.08 25.24 -18.68
CA PRO A 304 10.11 25.80 -17.35
C PRO A 304 10.43 27.30 -17.36
N PRO A 305 9.80 28.10 -16.48
CA PRO A 305 10.22 29.46 -16.22
C PRO A 305 11.70 29.54 -15.81
N PRO A 306 12.36 30.71 -15.94
CA PRO A 306 13.73 30.87 -15.50
C PRO A 306 13.89 30.52 -14.01
N PRO A 307 15.00 29.88 -13.60
CA PRO A 307 15.26 29.55 -12.20
C PRO A 307 15.11 30.77 -11.27
N GLY A 308 14.55 30.56 -10.08
CA GLY A 308 14.38 31.63 -9.07
C GLY A 308 13.19 32.58 -9.30
N THR A 309 12.53 32.54 -10.46
CA THR A 309 11.34 33.40 -10.72
C THR A 309 10.10 32.95 -9.95
N ARG A 310 9.98 31.64 -9.71
CA ARG A 310 8.83 31.02 -9.05
C ARG A 310 9.26 30.05 -7.97
N ARG A 311 8.36 29.78 -7.03
CA ARG A 311 8.49 28.73 -6.02
C ARG A 311 7.32 27.76 -6.09
N ALA A 312 7.61 26.50 -5.83
CA ALA A 312 6.61 25.45 -5.70
C ALA A 312 5.89 25.55 -4.35
N THR A 313 4.56 25.54 -4.40
CA THR A 313 3.66 25.45 -3.24
C THR A 313 2.83 24.17 -3.36
N PHE A 314 2.53 23.56 -2.21
CA PHE A 314 1.83 22.28 -2.11
C PHE A 314 0.48 22.49 -1.44
N ASP A 315 -0.60 22.36 -2.22
CA ASP A 315 -1.98 22.63 -1.77
C ASP A 315 -2.75 21.32 -1.50
N PHE A 316 -3.03 21.04 -0.23
CA PHE A 316 -3.73 19.83 0.23
C PHE A 316 -5.26 20.00 0.34
N LYS A 317 -5.83 21.10 -0.15
CA LYS A 317 -7.29 21.34 -0.08
C LYS A 317 -8.12 20.30 -0.86
N THR A 318 -7.60 19.82 -1.99
CA THR A 318 -8.31 18.84 -2.83
C THR A 318 -8.29 17.45 -2.22
N HIS A 319 -7.16 17.03 -1.64
CA HIS A 319 -7.00 15.72 -1.02
C HIS A 319 -6.05 15.83 0.20
N PRO A 320 -6.39 15.24 1.35
CA PRO A 320 -5.65 15.43 2.60
C PRO A 320 -4.19 14.95 2.56
N CYS A 321 -3.88 13.93 1.77
CA CYS A 321 -2.53 13.34 1.69
C CYS A 321 -1.78 13.65 0.38
N PHE A 322 -2.42 14.20 -0.64
CA PHE A 322 -1.83 14.34 -1.98
C PHE A 322 -2.07 15.76 -2.50
N PRO A 323 -1.03 16.58 -2.64
CA PRO A 323 -1.19 17.99 -2.94
C PRO A 323 -1.34 18.22 -4.43
N VAL A 324 -2.07 19.28 -4.77
CA VAL A 324 -1.92 19.96 -6.05
C VAL A 324 -0.70 20.89 -5.94
N VAL A 325 0.27 20.70 -6.82
CA VAL A 325 1.45 21.57 -6.86
C VAL A 325 1.15 22.78 -7.74
N LYS A 326 1.54 23.96 -7.26
CA LYS A 326 1.42 25.22 -7.99
C LYS A 326 2.75 25.96 -7.98
N LEU A 327 3.08 26.63 -9.08
CA LEU A 327 4.21 27.56 -9.14
C LEU A 327 3.69 28.98 -8.92
N THR A 328 4.02 29.57 -7.78
CA THR A 328 3.70 30.96 -7.46
C THR A 328 4.93 31.83 -7.65
N GLU A 329 4.75 33.12 -7.92
CA GLU A 329 5.88 34.06 -7.99
C GLU A 329 6.65 34.05 -6.68
N SER A 330 7.99 34.06 -6.77
CA SER A 330 8.80 34.20 -5.56
C SER A 330 8.58 35.60 -5.01
N PRO A 331 8.23 35.78 -3.72
CA PRO A 331 8.23 37.11 -3.13
C PRO A 331 9.64 37.70 -3.32
N VAL A 332 9.69 38.86 -3.97
CA VAL A 332 10.90 39.65 -4.14
C VAL A 332 11.29 40.15 -2.74
N GLY A 333 12.37 39.62 -2.18
CA GLY A 333 12.96 40.09 -0.92
C GLY A 333 12.36 39.46 0.34
N SER A 334 13.11 38.52 0.92
CA SER A 334 13.14 38.25 2.36
C SER A 334 14.48 37.61 2.71
#